data_AF-A0A5C4XY04-F1
#
_entry.id   AF-A0A5C4XY04-F1
#
_cell.length_a   1.000
_cell.length_b   1.000
_cell.length_c   1.000
_cell.angle_alpha   90.00
_cell.angle_beta   90.00
_cell.angle_gamma   90.00
#
_symmetry.space_group_name_H-M   'P 1'
#
loop_
_entity.id
_entity.type
_entity.pdbx_description
1 polymer ?
#
loop_
_entity_poly.entity_id
_entity_poly.type
_entity_poly.pdbx_seq_one_letter_code
_entity_poly.pdbx_strand_id
1 'polypeptide(L)' 'MDSMIYASVRQVSSTWYYIATVQHQSHSAALSLAMMQAEIYLSDLGLVDAAAQPYLAGARTAIDGVLQGRLQN' A
#
# COMPACT_ATOMS: atom_id res chain seq x y z
N MET A 1 -1.37 -18.28 -4.14
CA MET A 1 -0.98 -17.67 -2.85
C MET A 1 -0.63 -16.20 -3.07
N ASP A 2 0.20 -15.88 -4.07
CA ASP A 2 0.61 -14.52 -4.43
C ASP A 2 -0.56 -13.55 -4.68
N SER A 3 -1.64 -13.98 -5.33
CA SER A 3 -2.83 -13.14 -5.55
C SER A 3 -3.47 -12.65 -4.24
N MET A 4 -3.44 -13.47 -3.18
CA MET A 4 -3.93 -13.08 -1.86
C MET A 4 -2.96 -12.10 -1.19
N ILE A 5 -1.65 -12.29 -1.35
CA ILE A 5 -0.64 -11.37 -0.82
C ILE A 5 -0.78 -9.99 -1.46
N TYR A 6 -0.95 -9.92 -2.79
CA TYR A 6 -1.24 -8.67 -3.50
C TYR A 6 -2.50 -7.97 -2.97
N ALA A 7 -3.59 -8.71 -2.79
CA ALA A 7 -4.84 -8.16 -2.26
C ALA A 7 -4.68 -7.64 -0.83
N SER A 8 -4.01 -8.39 0.04
CA SER A 8 -3.76 -8.00 1.44
C SER A 8 -2.84 -6.79 1.54
N VAL A 9 -1.75 -6.75 0.77
CA VAL A 9 -0.83 -5.60 0.73
C VAL A 9 -1.53 -4.34 0.23
N ARG A 10 -2.42 -4.47 -0.77
CA ARG A 10 -3.27 -3.38 -1.24
C ARG A 10 -4.24 -2.90 -0.15
N GLN A 11 -4.85 -3.81 0.59
CA GLN A 11 -5.77 -3.46 1.67
C GLN A 11 -5.06 -2.76 2.84
N VAL A 12 -3.91 -3.29 3.30
CA VAL A 12 -3.10 -2.71 4.38
C VAL A 12 -2.66 -1.30 4.00
N SER A 13 -2.05 -1.14 2.82
CA SER A 13 -1.59 0.16 2.35
C SER A 13 -2.74 1.17 2.18
N SER A 14 -3.85 0.77 1.55
CA SER A 14 -5.01 1.66 1.35
C SER A 14 -5.64 2.11 2.68
N THR A 15 -5.68 1.23 3.68
CA THR A 15 -6.24 1.53 5.00
C THR A 15 -5.41 2.60 5.71
N TRP A 16 -4.09 2.41 5.77
CA TRP A 16 -3.19 3.37 6.42
C TRP A 16 -3.09 4.68 5.66
N TYR A 17 -3.16 4.64 4.33
CA TYR A 17 -3.27 5.83 3.50
C TYR A 17 -4.53 6.62 3.88
N TYR A 18 -5.70 5.97 3.91
CA TYR A 18 -6.96 6.60 4.28
C TYR A 18 -6.91 7.21 5.68
N ILE A 19 -6.43 6.47 6.68
CA ILE A 19 -6.28 6.96 8.06
C ILE A 19 -5.42 8.23 8.10
N ALA A 20 -4.26 8.23 7.44
CA ALA A 20 -3.38 9.39 7.40
C ALA A 20 -4.02 10.60 6.71
N THR A 21 -4.74 10.38 5.59
CA THR A 21 -5.45 11.46 4.90
C THR A 21 -6.58 12.08 5.74
N VAL A 22 -7.33 11.27 6.50
CA VAL A 22 -8.35 11.75 7.44
C VAL A 22 -7.72 12.55 8.57
N GLN A 23 -6.48 12.25 8.96
CA GLN A 23 -5.69 13.03 9.91
C GLN A 23 -5.00 14.25 9.30
N HIS A 24 -5.42 14.67 8.10
CA HIS A 24 -4.89 15.84 7.39
C HIS A 24 -3.39 15.78 7.08
N GLN A 25 -2.82 14.58 6.99
CA GLN A 25 -1.45 14.42 6.49
C GLN A 25 -1.38 14.75 5.01
N SER A 26 -0.22 15.26 4.56
CA SER A 26 0.02 15.45 3.13
C SER A 26 -0.03 14.10 2.40
N HIS A 27 -0.35 14.13 1.12
CA HIS A 27 -0.34 12.93 0.28
C HIS A 27 0.99 12.16 0.40
N SER A 28 2.14 12.86 0.36
CA SER A 28 3.46 12.24 0.48
C SER A 28 3.69 11.57 1.83
N ALA A 29 3.23 12.18 2.92
CA ALA A 29 3.32 11.61 4.26
C ALA A 29 2.39 10.40 4.41
N ALA A 30 1.14 10.50 3.93
CA ALA A 30 0.17 9.41 3.93
C ALA A 30 0.65 8.20 3.10
N LEU A 31 1.22 8.45 1.92
CA LEU A 31 1.79 7.40 1.07
C LEU A 31 2.99 6.72 1.74
N SER A 32 3.87 7.50 2.37
CA SER A 32 5.04 6.95 3.08
C SER A 32 4.62 6.04 4.24
N LEU A 33 3.63 6.48 5.04
CA LEU A 33 3.08 5.65 6.12
C LEU A 33 2.42 4.38 5.58
N ALA A 34 1.63 4.48 4.52
CA ALA A 34 0.97 3.34 3.89
C ALA A 34 1.95 2.28 3.38
N MET A 35 3.06 2.72 2.75
CA MET A 35 4.09 1.80 2.26
C MET A 35 4.87 1.16 3.39
N MET A 36 5.22 1.92 4.44
CA MET A 36 5.88 1.37 5.62
C MET A 36 5.04 0.26 6.27
N GLN A 37 3.73 0.46 6.39
CA GLN A 37 2.83 -0.53 6.98
C GLN A 37 2.67 -1.78 6.10
N ALA A 38 2.65 -1.60 4.77
CA ALA A 38 2.67 -2.73 3.84
C ALA A 38 3.99 -3.52 3.89
N GLU A 39 5.12 -2.83 4.07
CA GLU A 39 6.43 -3.45 4.22
C GLU A 39 6.54 -4.26 5.52
N ILE A 40 6.04 -3.72 6.64
CA ILE A 40 5.95 -4.46 7.91
C ILE A 40 5.11 -5.73 7.75
N TYR A 41 3.93 -5.61 7.13
CA TYR A 41 3.08 -6.77 6.85
C TYR A 41 3.80 -7.85 6.01
N LEU A 42 4.55 -7.46 4.98
CA LEU A 42 5.33 -8.39 4.17
C LEU A 42 6.47 -9.03 4.97
N SER A 43 7.15 -8.26 5.80
CA SER A 43 8.19 -8.77 6.71
C SER A 43 7.62 -9.83 7.67
N ASP A 44 6.42 -9.64 8.20
CA ASP A 44 5.75 -10.62 9.07
C ASP A 44 5.45 -11.95 8.34
N LEU A 45 5.31 -11.91 7.02
CA LEU A 45 5.18 -13.08 6.16
C LEU A 45 6.53 -13.68 5.72
N GLY A 46 7.65 -13.11 6.16
CA GLY A 46 9.00 -13.49 5.76
C GLY A 46 9.41 -13.01 4.36
N LEU A 47 8.65 -12.06 3.77
CA LEU A 47 8.96 -11.47 2.47
C LEU A 47 9.68 -10.13 2.68
N VAL A 48 10.98 -10.12 2.43
CA VAL A 48 11.86 -8.96 2.61
C VAL A 48 12.63 -8.63 1.32
N ASP A 49 13.22 -7.44 1.27
CA ASP A 49 14.07 -6.98 0.18
C ASP A 49 13.44 -7.18 -1.21
N ALA A 50 14.14 -7.87 -2.12
CA ALA A 50 13.72 -8.11 -3.49
C ALA A 50 12.40 -8.88 -3.59
N ALA A 51 12.07 -9.72 -2.60
CA ALA A 51 10.82 -10.49 -2.60
C ALA A 51 9.60 -9.61 -2.28
N ALA A 52 9.79 -8.53 -1.51
CA ALA A 52 8.72 -7.59 -1.16
C ALA A 52 8.40 -6.59 -2.29
N GLN A 53 9.41 -6.26 -3.12
CA GLN A 53 9.33 -5.18 -4.12
C GLN A 53 8.12 -5.26 -5.07
N PRO A 54 7.77 -6.42 -5.65
CA PRO A 54 6.63 -6.49 -6.57
C PRO A 54 5.30 -6.12 -5.90
N TYR A 55 5.12 -6.50 -4.64
CA TYR A 55 3.91 -6.22 -3.87
C TYR A 55 3.83 -4.74 -3.48
N LEU A 56 4.94 -4.17 -3.03
CA LEU A 56 5.03 -2.75 -2.67
C LEU A 56 4.81 -1.84 -3.88
N ALA A 57 5.39 -2.17 -5.04
CA ALA A 57 5.19 -1.43 -6.29
C ALA A 57 3.72 -1.45 -6.74
N GLY A 58 3.08 -2.62 -6.65
CA GLY A 58 1.66 -2.78 -6.96
C GLY A 58 0.76 -1.96 -6.03
N ALA A 59 1.03 -1.98 -4.72
CA ALA A 59 0.30 -1.17 -3.74
C ALA A 59 0.46 0.34 -3.97
N ARG A 60 1.68 0.82 -4.24
CA ARG A 60 1.94 2.22 -4.57
C ARG A 60 1.13 2.66 -5.78
N THR A 61 1.22 1.89 -6.87
CA THR A 61 0.47 2.17 -8.12
C THR A 61 -1.03 2.18 -7.87
N ALA A 62 -1.55 1.30 -7.02
CA ALA A 62 -2.96 1.27 -6.68
C ALA A 62 -3.42 2.54 -5.94
N ILE A 63 -2.64 3.03 -4.97
CA ILE A 63 -2.95 4.27 -4.23
C ILE A 63 -2.90 5.48 -5.16
N ASP A 64 -1.86 5.58 -5.99
CA ASP A 64 -1.73 6.66 -6.96
C ASP A 64 -2.89 6.65 -7.97
N GLY A 65 -3.37 5.46 -8.35
CA GLY A 65 -4.55 5.29 -9.22
C GLY A 65 -5.88 5.71 -8.57
N VAL A 66 -6.04 5.56 -7.26
CA VAL A 66 -7.21 6.04 -6.50
C VAL A 66 -7.31 7.56 -6.58
N LEU A 67 -6.19 8.26 -6.40
CA LEU A 67 -6.13 9.74 -6.48
C LEU A 67 -6.47 10.27 -7.87
N GLN A 68 -6.14 9.51 -8.91
CA GLN A 68 -6.43 9.85 -10.30
C GLN A 68 -7.86 9.48 -10.72
N GLY A 69 -8.71 9.00 -9.80
CA GLY A 69 -10.10 8.62 -10.09
C GLY A 69 -10.26 7.37 -10.96
N ARG A 70 -9.19 6.58 -11.17
CA ARG A 70 -9.18 5.45 -12.11
C ARG A 70 -9.90 4.20 -11.61
N LEU A 71 -10.38 4.18 -10.38
CA LEU A 71 -11.18 3.07 -9.83
C LEU A 71 -12.69 3.34 -9.86
N GLN A 72 -13.15 4.32 -10.66
CA GLN A 72 -14.57 4.62 -10.85
C GLN A 72 -15.20 3.99 -12.12
N ASN A 73 -14.56 2.99 -12.77
CA ASN A 73 -15.17 2.24 -13.86
C ASN A 73 -15.06 0.74 -13.66
#